data_AF-A0A7Y3CN61-F1
#
_entry.id   AF-A0A7Y3CN61-F1
#
_cell.length_a   1.000
_cell.length_b   1.000
_cell.length_c   1.000
_cell.angle_alpha   90.00
_cell.angle_beta   90.00
_cell.angle_gamma   90.00
#
_symmetry.space_group_name_H-M   'P 1'
#
loop_
_entity.id
_entity.type
_entity.pdbx_description
1 polymer ?
#
loop_
_entity_poly.entity_id
_entity_poly.type
_entity_poly.pdbx_seq_one_letter_code
_entity_poly.pdbx_strand_id
1 'polypeptide(L)'
;MMGFNDGIPEYGIHHLLWPNEIAEKMEPFLHGMIKNMLFGGMDYLIEGEAMLPQFVAGLIEKHPDKIKVMFLGYTEINVEDKVALVKKHSNTENDWLTNESDEYIRDHIANMIAYSKKIKKGCEKHGLSYFDTSEDFSGAIEAATDFLVGDLN
;
A
#
# COMPACT_ATOMS: atom_id res chain seq x y z
N MET A 1 9.34 -3.92 -7.85
CA MET A 1 8.76 -4.28 -9.16
C MET A 1 9.79 -4.72 -10.20
N MET A 2 10.92 -4.02 -10.38
CA MET A 2 11.92 -4.37 -11.43
C MET A 2 12.39 -5.84 -11.40
N GLY A 3 12.54 -6.43 -10.21
CA GLY A 3 12.89 -7.87 -10.10
C GLY A 3 11.90 -8.82 -10.78
N PHE A 4 10.62 -8.48 -10.85
CA PHE A 4 9.63 -9.27 -11.62
C PHE A 4 9.60 -8.83 -13.08
N ASN A 5 9.61 -7.52 -13.32
CA ASN A 5 9.54 -6.96 -14.67
C ASN A 5 10.66 -7.47 -15.58
N ASP A 6 11.88 -7.51 -15.04
CA ASP A 6 13.08 -7.82 -15.81
C ASP A 6 13.53 -9.27 -15.57
N GLY A 7 13.22 -9.83 -14.39
CA GLY A 7 13.64 -11.17 -13.99
C GLY A 7 12.71 -12.29 -14.41
N ILE A 8 11.42 -12.02 -14.60
CA ILE A 8 10.41 -13.00 -15.07
C ILE A 8 9.29 -12.33 -15.90
N PRO A 9 9.63 -11.66 -17.00
CA PRO A 9 8.69 -10.86 -17.79
C PRO A 9 7.47 -11.64 -18.28
N GLU A 10 7.59 -12.96 -18.51
CA GLU A 10 6.51 -13.84 -18.95
C GLU A 10 5.34 -13.94 -17.95
N TYR A 11 5.57 -13.59 -16.67
CA TYR A 11 4.50 -13.54 -15.67
C TYR A 11 3.67 -12.24 -15.77
N GLY A 12 4.16 -11.26 -16.53
CA GLY A 12 3.47 -10.03 -16.83
C GLY A 12 3.23 -9.14 -15.61
N ILE A 13 4.12 -9.16 -14.61
CA ILE A 13 4.10 -8.22 -13.48
C ILE A 13 4.98 -7.04 -13.87
N HIS A 14 4.35 -5.92 -14.23
CA HIS A 14 5.03 -4.71 -14.71
C HIS A 14 4.66 -3.51 -13.84
N HIS A 15 5.61 -2.61 -13.62
CA HIS A 15 5.42 -1.36 -12.85
C HIS A 15 4.49 -0.33 -13.53
N LEU A 16 4.00 -0.63 -14.74
CA LEU A 16 3.10 0.25 -15.50
C LEU A 16 1.64 -0.24 -15.47
N LEU A 17 1.40 -1.38 -14.82
CA LEU A 17 0.04 -1.88 -14.61
C LEU A 17 -0.67 -1.05 -13.54
N TRP A 18 -2.00 -1.14 -13.52
CA TRP A 18 -2.76 -0.55 -12.43
C TRP A 18 -2.43 -1.23 -11.10
N PRO A 19 -2.44 -0.51 -9.96
CA PRO A 19 -2.09 -1.09 -8.67
C PRO A 19 -2.88 -2.35 -8.29
N ASN A 20 -4.17 -2.44 -8.65
CA ASN A 20 -4.94 -3.66 -8.40
C ASN A 20 -4.49 -4.84 -9.29
N GLU A 21 -4.10 -4.59 -10.54
CA GLU A 21 -3.60 -5.65 -11.43
C GLU A 21 -2.25 -6.18 -10.92
N ILE A 22 -1.39 -5.28 -10.45
CA ILE A 22 -0.14 -5.65 -9.77
C ILE A 22 -0.47 -6.51 -8.54
N ALA A 23 -1.39 -6.06 -7.68
CA ALA A 23 -1.77 -6.79 -6.47
C ALA A 23 -2.32 -8.20 -6.77
N GLU A 24 -3.22 -8.33 -7.74
CA GLU A 24 -3.79 -9.62 -8.17
C GLU A 24 -2.71 -10.58 -8.67
N LYS A 25 -1.75 -10.09 -9.47
CA LYS A 25 -0.66 -10.92 -10.00
C LYS A 25 0.40 -11.25 -8.95
N MET A 26 0.61 -10.36 -7.98
CA MET A 26 1.56 -10.53 -6.88
C MET A 26 1.02 -11.46 -5.78
N GLU A 27 -0.30 -11.62 -5.68
CA GLU A 27 -0.96 -12.38 -4.62
C GLU A 27 -0.38 -13.79 -4.40
N PRO A 28 -0.14 -14.63 -5.42
CA PRO A 28 0.40 -15.98 -5.21
C PRO A 28 1.80 -15.97 -4.58
N PHE A 29 2.64 -14.99 -4.95
CA PHE A 29 3.99 -14.84 -4.39
C PHE A 29 3.93 -14.38 -2.93
N LEU A 30 3.11 -13.36 -2.66
CA LEU A 30 2.92 -12.84 -1.31
C LEU A 30 2.34 -13.92 -0.38
N HIS A 31 1.37 -14.70 -0.85
CA HIS A 31 0.80 -15.81 -0.10
C HIS A 31 1.86 -16.87 0.25
N GLY A 32 2.68 -17.28 -0.72
CA GLY A 32 3.77 -18.23 -0.48
C GLY A 32 4.82 -17.70 0.51
N MET A 33 5.19 -16.42 0.37
CA MET A 33 6.13 -15.74 1.25
C MET A 33 5.60 -15.65 2.68
N ILE A 34 4.38 -15.14 2.86
CA ILE A 34 3.72 -14.99 4.18
C ILE A 34 3.55 -16.35 4.86
N LYS A 35 3.18 -17.39 4.11
CA LYS A 35 3.07 -18.75 4.65
C LYS A 35 4.38 -19.25 5.24
N ASN A 36 5.52 -18.97 4.58
CA ASN A 36 6.84 -19.32 5.11
C ASN A 36 7.23 -18.48 6.32
N MET A 37 6.92 -17.17 6.32
CA MET A 37 7.18 -16.28 7.46
C MET A 37 6.42 -16.74 8.71
N LEU A 38 5.14 -17.12 8.56
CA LEU A 38 4.33 -17.68 9.64
C LEU A 38 4.93 -18.98 10.21
N PHE A 39 5.51 -19.83 9.37
CA PHE A 39 6.19 -21.04 9.82
C PHE A 39 7.47 -20.72 10.63
N GLY A 40 8.17 -19.64 10.28
CA GLY A 40 9.40 -19.23 10.96
C GLY A 40 9.20 -18.75 12.40
N GLY A 41 7.98 -18.34 12.78
CA GLY A 41 7.65 -17.94 14.15
C GLY A 41 8.35 -16.65 14.62
N MET A 42 8.85 -15.84 13.69
CA MET A 42 9.38 -14.50 13.95
C MET A 42 8.38 -13.44 13.48
N ASP A 43 8.42 -12.27 14.09
CA ASP A 43 7.59 -11.14 13.69
C ASP A 43 8.22 -10.41 12.49
N TYR A 44 7.38 -10.08 11.50
CA TYR A 44 7.79 -9.36 10.30
C TYR A 44 6.84 -8.19 10.04
N LEU A 45 7.40 -7.06 9.61
CA LEU A 45 6.64 -5.97 9.02
C LEU A 45 6.74 -6.08 7.49
N ILE A 46 5.58 -6.14 6.82
CA ILE A 46 5.48 -6.08 5.36
C ILE A 46 4.82 -4.75 5.00
N GLU A 47 5.54 -3.92 4.27
CA GLU A 47 5.06 -2.66 3.70
C GLU A 47 5.03 -2.79 2.17
N GLY A 48 3.99 -2.22 1.54
CA GLY A 48 3.89 -2.17 0.08
C GLY A 48 2.48 -1.84 -0.44
N GLU A 49 2.40 -1.50 -1.72
CA GLU A 49 1.19 -1.02 -2.41
C GLU A 49 0.33 -2.14 -3.06
N ALA A 50 0.86 -3.37 -3.12
CA ALA A 50 0.32 -4.47 -3.93
C ALA A 50 -0.45 -5.52 -3.09
N MET A 51 -1.28 -5.09 -2.14
CA MET A 51 -2.13 -5.99 -1.35
C MET A 51 -3.59 -5.55 -1.41
N LEU A 52 -4.49 -6.48 -1.73
CA LEU A 52 -5.92 -6.21 -1.75
C LEU A 52 -6.56 -6.53 -0.39
N PRO A 53 -7.55 -5.72 0.08
CA PRO A 53 -8.28 -5.99 1.31
C PRO A 53 -8.86 -7.41 1.40
N GLN A 54 -9.41 -7.93 0.30
CA GLN A 54 -9.97 -9.28 0.26
C GLN A 54 -8.92 -10.37 0.50
N PHE A 55 -7.75 -10.24 -0.10
CA PHE A 55 -6.65 -11.19 0.08
C PHE A 55 -6.21 -11.23 1.55
N VAL A 56 -6.00 -10.05 2.14
CA VAL A 56 -5.56 -9.95 3.53
C VAL A 56 -6.63 -10.45 4.50
N ALA A 57 -7.91 -10.15 4.26
CA ALA A 57 -9.01 -10.69 5.05
C ALA A 57 -9.00 -12.23 5.06
N GLY A 58 -8.75 -12.85 3.90
CA GLY A 58 -8.62 -14.31 3.80
C GLY A 58 -7.38 -14.86 4.50
N LEU A 59 -6.30 -14.10 4.61
CA LEU A 59 -5.13 -14.48 5.42
C LEU A 59 -5.43 -14.42 6.92
N ILE A 60 -6.08 -13.35 7.38
CA ILE A 60 -6.48 -13.17 8.79
C ILE A 60 -7.44 -14.28 9.22
N GLU A 61 -8.43 -14.62 8.39
CA GLU A 61 -9.37 -15.71 8.68
C GLU A 61 -8.66 -17.07 8.86
N LYS A 62 -7.64 -17.34 8.04
CA LYS A 62 -6.87 -18.60 8.12
C LYS A 62 -5.87 -18.63 9.27
N HIS A 63 -5.41 -17.46 9.70
CA HIS A 63 -4.34 -17.30 10.68
C HIS A 63 -4.75 -16.26 11.75
N PRO A 64 -5.81 -16.55 12.53
CA PRO A 64 -6.27 -15.63 13.57
C PRO A 64 -5.13 -15.36 14.56
N ASP A 65 -5.06 -14.13 15.04
CA ASP A 65 -4.08 -13.65 16.02
C ASP A 65 -2.60 -13.73 15.58
N LYS A 66 -2.32 -14.07 14.32
CA LYS A 66 -0.96 -14.11 13.74
C LYS A 66 -0.68 -12.99 12.76
N ILE A 67 -1.73 -12.32 12.29
CA ILE A 67 -1.62 -11.27 11.28
C ILE A 67 -2.39 -10.06 11.78
N LYS A 68 -1.67 -8.95 11.90
CA LYS A 68 -2.24 -7.62 12.13
C LYS A 68 -2.04 -6.82 10.86
N VAL A 69 -3.09 -6.15 10.39
CA VAL A 69 -3.04 -5.37 9.16
C VAL A 69 -3.74 -4.05 9.32
N MET A 70 -3.31 -3.12 8.48
CA MET A 70 -3.95 -1.84 8.28
C MET A 70 -3.63 -1.34 6.88
N PHE A 71 -4.44 -0.42 6.39
CA PHE A 71 -4.22 0.25 5.12
C PHE A 71 -4.08 1.75 5.35
N LEU A 72 -3.23 2.37 4.54
CA LEU A 72 -3.02 3.81 4.49
C LEU A 72 -3.41 4.33 3.12
N GLY A 73 -3.94 5.54 3.05
CA GLY A 73 -4.13 6.24 1.79
C GLY A 73 -4.62 7.66 2.00
N TYR A 74 -5.08 8.31 0.93
CA TYR A 74 -5.57 9.68 0.97
C TYR A 74 -6.76 9.81 0.03
N THR A 75 -7.97 9.77 0.59
CA THR A 75 -9.20 9.77 -0.21
C THR A 75 -9.68 11.15 -0.61
N GLU A 76 -9.41 12.20 0.17
CA GLU A 76 -10.08 13.49 -0.03
C GLU A 76 -9.14 14.68 -0.22
N ILE A 77 -7.82 14.46 -0.26
CA ILE A 77 -6.87 15.56 -0.51
C ILE A 77 -7.07 16.15 -1.91
N ASN A 78 -6.97 17.48 -2.02
CA ASN A 78 -6.94 18.14 -3.33
C ASN A 78 -5.67 17.73 -4.09
N VAL A 79 -5.81 17.50 -5.40
CA VAL A 79 -4.70 17.06 -6.26
C VAL A 79 -3.55 18.08 -6.26
N GLU A 80 -3.84 19.38 -6.41
CA GLU A 80 -2.80 20.41 -6.47
C GLU A 80 -2.08 20.58 -5.13
N ASP A 81 -2.82 20.48 -4.01
CA ASP A 81 -2.22 20.49 -2.67
C ASP A 81 -1.27 19.31 -2.49
N LYS A 82 -1.67 18.11 -2.94
CA LYS A 82 -0.81 16.92 -2.88
C LYS A 82 0.41 17.04 -3.81
N VAL A 83 0.26 17.59 -5.01
CA VAL A 83 1.39 17.88 -5.92
C VAL A 83 2.39 18.80 -5.22
N ALA A 84 1.91 19.88 -4.59
CA ALA A 84 2.75 20.81 -3.84
C ALA A 84 3.47 20.12 -2.67
N LEU A 85 2.79 19.24 -1.93
CA LEU A 85 3.40 18.45 -0.86
C LEU A 85 4.49 17.51 -1.39
N VAL A 86 4.23 16.77 -2.47
CA VAL A 86 5.21 15.89 -3.11
C VAL A 86 6.46 16.67 -3.49
N LYS A 87 6.31 17.80 -4.19
CA LYS A 87 7.44 18.67 -4.58
C LYS A 87 8.16 19.36 -3.42
N LYS A 88 7.46 19.62 -2.32
CA LYS A 88 8.06 20.20 -1.12
C LYS A 88 8.93 19.17 -0.40
N HIS A 89 8.50 17.92 -0.40
CA HIS A 89 9.14 16.81 0.33
C HIS A 89 10.04 15.94 -0.56
N SER A 90 10.12 16.24 -1.85
CA SER A 90 11.09 15.66 -2.76
C SER A 90 12.49 16.09 -2.39
N ASN A 91 13.25 15.18 -1.79
CA ASN A 91 14.58 15.54 -1.29
C ASN A 91 15.58 14.38 -1.33
N THR A 92 15.38 13.40 -2.23
CA THR A 92 16.28 12.24 -2.29
C THR A 92 16.68 11.89 -3.72
N GLU A 93 17.90 11.39 -3.85
CA GLU A 93 18.53 10.95 -5.10
C GLU A 93 17.70 9.88 -5.85
N ASN A 94 16.80 9.19 -5.14
CA ASN A 94 16.00 8.08 -5.66
C ASN A 94 14.49 8.40 -5.75
N ASP A 95 14.10 9.66 -5.62
CA ASP A 95 12.69 10.07 -5.78
C ASP A 95 12.31 10.10 -7.27
N TRP A 96 11.81 8.97 -7.76
CA TRP A 96 11.48 8.77 -9.17
C TRP A 96 10.44 9.78 -9.69
N LEU A 97 9.53 10.25 -8.83
CA LEU A 97 8.41 11.09 -9.23
C LEU A 97 8.84 12.54 -9.53
N THR A 98 10.03 12.95 -9.07
CA THR A 98 10.50 14.34 -9.14
C THR A 98 11.12 14.72 -10.46
N ASN A 99 11.53 13.71 -11.24
CA ASN A 99 12.04 13.89 -12.59
C ASN A 99 10.92 13.88 -13.64
N GLU A 100 9.68 13.61 -13.23
CA GLU A 100 8.51 13.55 -14.09
C GLU A 100 7.88 14.93 -14.30
N SER A 101 7.03 15.04 -15.33
CA SER A 101 6.31 16.28 -15.61
C SER A 101 5.22 16.57 -14.57
N ASP A 102 4.90 17.84 -14.37
CA ASP A 102 3.78 18.26 -13.50
C ASP A 102 2.44 17.59 -13.88
N GLU A 103 2.22 17.41 -15.18
CA GLU A 103 1.05 16.71 -15.71
C GLU A 103 1.04 15.24 -15.29
N TYR A 104 2.18 14.55 -15.44
CA TYR A 104 2.31 13.17 -15.00
C TYR A 104 2.10 13.02 -13.48
N ILE A 105 2.71 13.89 -12.68
CA ILE A 105 2.56 13.86 -11.21
C ILE A 105 1.10 14.06 -10.81
N ARG A 106 0.41 15.00 -11.45
CA ARG A 106 -1.02 15.27 -11.23
C ARG A 106 -1.87 14.03 -11.54
N ASP A 107 -1.67 13.42 -12.71
CA ASP A 107 -2.41 12.25 -13.15
C ASP A 107 -2.15 11.05 -12.22
N HIS A 108 -0.89 10.86 -11.83
CA HIS A 108 -0.50 9.83 -10.88
C HIS A 108 -1.22 10.00 -9.53
N ILE A 109 -1.21 11.21 -8.97
CA ILE A 109 -1.90 11.53 -7.71
C ILE A 109 -3.42 11.31 -7.83
N ALA A 110 -4.04 11.76 -8.93
CA ALA A 110 -5.46 11.55 -9.16
C ALA A 110 -5.81 10.05 -9.21
N ASN A 111 -4.97 9.25 -9.85
CA ASN A 111 -5.10 7.79 -9.88
C ASN A 111 -4.95 7.19 -8.47
N MET A 112 -4.02 7.67 -7.66
CA MET A 112 -3.83 7.19 -6.28
C MET A 112 -4.96 7.60 -5.34
N ILE A 113 -5.60 8.75 -5.54
CA ILE A 113 -6.82 9.13 -4.81
C ILE A 113 -7.95 8.16 -5.16
N ALA A 114 -8.16 7.89 -6.45
CA ALA A 114 -9.17 6.94 -6.92
C ALA A 114 -8.91 5.53 -6.36
N TYR A 115 -7.65 5.10 -6.35
CA TYR A 115 -7.24 3.82 -5.79
C TYR A 115 -7.43 3.76 -4.27
N SER A 116 -7.06 4.81 -3.54
CA SER A 116 -7.30 4.95 -2.10
C SER A 116 -8.79 4.79 -1.77
N LYS A 117 -9.69 5.39 -2.56
CA LYS A 117 -11.15 5.21 -2.40
C LYS A 117 -11.59 3.76 -2.63
N LYS A 118 -11.00 3.06 -3.61
CA LYS A 118 -11.27 1.64 -3.87
C LYS A 118 -10.80 0.76 -2.72
N ILE A 119 -9.59 0.99 -2.21
CA ILE A 119 -9.03 0.27 -1.06
C ILE A 119 -9.87 0.49 0.19
N LYS A 120 -10.21 1.75 0.53
CA LYS A 120 -11.05 2.09 1.69
C LYS A 120 -12.38 1.34 1.67
N LYS A 121 -13.09 1.32 0.54
CA LYS A 121 -14.33 0.54 0.38
C LYS A 121 -14.12 -0.97 0.58
N GLY A 122 -12.99 -1.49 0.11
CA GLY A 122 -12.60 -2.88 0.33
C GLY A 122 -12.35 -3.17 1.82
N CYS A 123 -11.63 -2.29 2.51
CA CYS A 123 -11.39 -2.39 3.94
C CYS A 123 -12.70 -2.38 4.73
N GLU A 124 -13.61 -1.43 4.45
CA GLU A 124 -14.94 -1.34 5.07
C GLU A 124 -15.75 -2.63 4.88
N LYS A 125 -15.75 -3.18 3.66
CA LYS A 125 -16.45 -4.45 3.36
C LYS A 125 -15.95 -5.64 4.18
N HIS A 126 -14.66 -5.65 4.50
CA HIS A 126 -14.00 -6.75 5.20
C HIS A 126 -13.72 -6.46 6.68
N GLY A 127 -14.17 -5.31 7.20
CA GLY A 127 -13.92 -4.90 8.59
C GLY A 127 -12.44 -4.63 8.91
N LEU A 128 -11.65 -4.20 7.92
CA LEU A 128 -10.23 -3.88 8.08
C LEU A 128 -10.02 -2.40 8.38
N SER A 129 -9.00 -2.09 9.18
CA SER A 129 -8.62 -0.71 9.51
C SER A 129 -8.03 0.01 8.30
N TYR A 130 -8.50 1.23 8.07
CA TYR A 130 -7.97 2.15 7.05
C TYR A 130 -7.74 3.52 7.70
N PHE A 131 -6.55 4.09 7.53
CA PHE A 131 -6.21 5.42 8.03
C PHE A 131 -6.03 6.38 6.85
N ASP A 132 -6.75 7.50 6.91
CA ASP A 132 -6.72 8.50 5.86
C ASP A 132 -5.74 9.63 6.22
N THR A 133 -4.85 9.93 5.29
CA THR A 133 -3.76 10.90 5.46
C THR A 133 -4.02 12.23 4.74
N SER A 134 -5.26 12.47 4.28
CA SER A 134 -5.59 13.64 3.45
C SER A 134 -5.47 14.96 4.20
N GLU A 135 -5.92 15.00 5.46
CA GLU A 135 -6.00 16.24 6.26
C GLU A 135 -4.85 16.35 7.27
N ASP A 136 -4.66 15.32 8.10
CA ASP A 136 -3.60 15.26 9.10
C ASP A 136 -2.71 14.04 8.85
N PHE A 137 -1.67 14.25 8.04
CA PHE A 137 -0.70 13.20 7.73
C PHE A 137 -0.03 12.65 8.99
N SER A 138 0.48 13.51 9.87
CA SER A 138 1.25 13.09 11.04
C SER A 138 0.39 12.36 12.06
N GLY A 139 -0.79 12.90 12.39
CA GLY A 139 -1.71 12.25 13.32
C GLY A 139 -2.24 10.92 12.78
N ALA A 140 -2.51 10.82 11.48
CA ALA A 140 -2.91 9.55 10.87
C ALA A 140 -1.82 8.48 10.96
N ILE A 141 -0.55 8.85 10.76
CA ILE A 141 0.60 7.94 10.88
C ILE A 141 0.85 7.52 12.35
N GLU A 142 0.65 8.43 13.30
CA GLU A 142 0.73 8.11 14.74
C GLU A 142 -0.36 7.11 15.14
N ALA A 143 -1.63 7.40 14.82
CA ALA A 143 -2.75 6.51 15.09
C ALA A 143 -2.60 5.13 14.41
N ALA A 144 -2.06 5.14 13.20
CA ALA A 144 -1.69 3.95 12.44
C ALA A 144 -0.66 3.09 13.18
N THR A 145 0.41 3.73 13.65
CA THR A 145 1.50 3.07 14.37
C THR A 145 1.02 2.51 15.70
N ASP A 146 0.29 3.31 16.48
CA ASP A 146 -0.32 2.88 17.73
C ASP A 146 -1.26 1.70 17.52
N PHE A 147 -2.08 1.75 16.46
CA PHE A 147 -2.93 0.62 16.09
C PHE A 147 -2.10 -0.64 15.84
N LEU A 148 -0.97 -0.58 15.14
CA LEU A 148 -0.15 -1.76 14.83
C LEU A 148 0.63 -2.28 16.05
N VAL A 149 1.33 -1.42 16.78
CA VAL A 149 2.33 -1.84 17.79
C VAL A 149 2.02 -1.41 19.23
N GLY A 150 0.94 -0.67 19.49
CA GLY A 150 0.62 -0.13 20.82
C GLY A 150 0.48 -1.19 21.92
N ASP A 151 0.06 -2.41 21.55
CA ASP A 151 -0.12 -3.54 22.46
C ASP A 151 1.17 -4.37 22.69
N LEU A 152 2.30 -4.00 22.07
CA LEU A 152 3.59 -4.70 22.21
C LEU A 152 4.41 -4.23 23.42
N ASN A 153 3.83 -3.38 24.28
CA ASN A 153 4.44 -2.83 25.50
C ASN A 153 4.13 -3.67 26.75
#